data_AF-A0AAW5GD52-F1
#
_entry.id   AF-A0AAW5GD52-F1
#
_cell.length_a   1.000
_cell.length_b   1.000
_cell.length_c   1.000
_cell.angle_alpha   90.00
_cell.angle_beta   90.00
_cell.angle_gamma   90.00
#
_symmetry.space_group_name_H-M   'P 1'
#
loop_
_entity.id
_entity.type
_entity.pdbx_description
1 polymer ?
#
loop_
_entity_poly.entity_id
_entity_poly.type
_entity_poly.pdbx_seq_one_letter_code
_entity_poly.pdbx_strand_id
1 'polypeptide(L)'
;MSNDISRITMNTVSTVPLASTASKSASNTENKASSTNESKAAPAGSSGAQQKIAAIQHQIKQLTKKLKELGESASTAQSEDERKLIKQQQQMIQAQIQALYAEIARIQKEEAEKKAMEAESKTTSQQTANKDQKGGVDIYV
;
A
#
# COMPACT_ATOMS: atom_id res chain seq x y z
N MET A 1 -8.96 29.53 38.93
CA MET A 1 -9.32 28.24 38.30
C MET A 1 -8.23 27.90 37.30
N SER A 2 -7.21 27.18 37.75
CA SER A 2 -6.06 26.78 36.94
C SER A 2 -6.24 25.30 36.61
N ASN A 3 -6.37 24.98 35.32
CA ASN A 3 -6.45 23.60 34.84
C ASN A 3 -5.03 23.13 34.52
N ASP A 4 -4.44 22.36 35.43
CA ASP A 4 -3.19 21.65 35.22
C ASP A 4 -3.38 20.54 34.18
N ILE A 5 -2.68 20.70 33.05
CA ILE A 5 -2.58 19.70 31.99
C ILE A 5 -1.57 18.65 32.46
N SER A 6 -2.07 17.52 32.97
CA SER A 6 -1.24 16.33 33.22
C SER A 6 -0.66 15.81 31.91
N ARG A 7 0.60 16.13 31.66
CA ARG A 7 1.44 15.47 30.67
C ARG A 7 1.70 14.04 31.14
N ILE A 8 1.13 13.06 30.45
CA ILE A 8 1.55 11.67 30.60
C ILE A 8 2.84 11.49 29.80
N THR A 9 3.93 11.39 30.55
CA THR A 9 5.29 11.08 30.10
C THR A 9 5.39 9.60 29.70
N MET A 10 6.18 9.37 28.64
CA MET A 10 6.59 8.09 28.07
C MET A 10 7.05 7.07 29.11
N ASN A 11 6.63 5.82 28.96
CA ASN A 11 7.36 4.68 29.51
C ASN A 11 7.81 3.76 28.36
N THR A 12 9.04 3.96 27.92
CA THR A 12 9.80 3.04 27.06
C THR A 12 10.86 2.36 27.89
N VAL A 13 10.66 1.11 28.32
CA VAL A 13 11.79 0.25 28.72
C VAL A 13 11.42 -1.22 28.50
N SER A 14 12.11 -1.88 27.57
CA SER A 14 12.61 -3.24 27.76
C SER A 14 13.72 -3.50 26.75
N THR A 15 14.93 -3.18 27.19
CA THR A 15 16.21 -3.52 26.60
C THR A 15 16.44 -5.04 26.65
N VAL A 16 16.57 -5.70 25.50
CA VAL A 16 17.17 -7.04 25.43
C VAL A 16 18.70 -6.90 25.24
N PRO A 17 19.52 -7.61 26.04
CA PRO A 17 20.97 -7.40 26.07
C PRO A 17 21.69 -8.08 24.89
N LEU A 18 22.69 -7.37 24.34
CA LEU A 18 23.74 -7.91 23.48
C LEU A 18 24.86 -8.51 24.35
N ALA A 19 25.25 -9.77 24.13
CA ALA A 19 26.66 -10.22 24.13
C ALA A 19 26.83 -11.74 23.87
N SER A 20 27.56 -12.02 22.79
CA SER A 20 28.71 -12.96 22.72
C SER A 20 28.55 -14.49 22.74
N THR A 21 29.18 -15.04 21.69
CA THR A 21 30.09 -16.21 21.65
C THR A 21 29.52 -17.62 21.62
N ALA A 22 29.52 -18.16 20.40
CA ALA A 22 30.05 -19.47 20.01
C ALA A 22 29.99 -20.63 21.03
N SER A 23 29.20 -21.64 20.69
CA SER A 23 29.58 -23.04 20.94
C SER A 23 29.01 -23.93 19.84
N LYS A 24 29.93 -24.72 19.29
CA LYS A 24 29.85 -25.60 18.13
C LYS A 24 29.58 -27.02 18.63
N SER A 25 28.60 -27.72 18.06
CA SER A 25 28.55 -29.19 17.95
C SER A 25 27.41 -29.54 16.98
N ALA A 26 27.70 -29.80 15.70
CA ALA A 26 27.91 -31.14 15.10
C ALA A 26 26.65 -32.02 15.20
N SER A 27 26.13 -32.67 14.17
CA SER A 27 26.41 -32.87 12.74
C SER A 27 25.11 -33.46 12.16
N ASN A 28 24.72 -33.28 10.90
CA ASN A 28 25.07 -34.12 9.75
C ASN A 28 24.31 -33.54 8.54
N THR A 29 25.01 -33.20 7.44
CA THR A 29 24.95 -33.95 6.16
C THR A 29 23.77 -33.46 5.28
N GLU A 30 23.89 -32.93 4.06
CA GLU A 30 24.98 -32.79 3.09
C GLU A 30 24.53 -31.76 2.02
N ASN A 31 25.50 -30.94 1.58
CA ASN A 31 25.74 -30.45 0.23
C ASN A 31 24.56 -30.05 -0.71
N LYS A 32 24.49 -28.75 -1.04
CA LYS A 32 25.02 -28.27 -2.33
C LYS A 32 25.40 -26.79 -2.31
N ALA A 33 26.67 -26.60 -2.62
CA ALA A 33 27.44 -25.40 -2.87
C ALA A 33 26.73 -24.25 -3.63
N SER A 34 27.11 -23.04 -3.17
CA SER A 34 27.69 -21.96 -3.97
C SER A 34 26.83 -21.36 -5.07
N SER A 35 26.51 -20.09 -4.91
CA SER A 35 27.19 -19.02 -5.64
C SER A 35 26.22 -17.85 -5.80
N THR A 36 26.63 -16.72 -5.21
CA THR A 36 26.64 -15.41 -5.87
C THR A 36 25.30 -14.78 -6.24
N ASN A 37 25.08 -13.59 -5.66
CA ASN A 37 24.35 -12.46 -6.21
C ASN A 37 23.34 -12.79 -7.30
N GLU A 38 22.08 -12.87 -6.91
CA GLU A 38 21.11 -11.96 -7.48
C GLU A 38 20.19 -11.59 -6.31
N SER A 39 20.47 -10.44 -5.69
CA SER A 39 19.38 -9.64 -5.15
C SER A 39 18.44 -9.47 -6.33
N LYS A 40 17.46 -10.37 -6.45
CA LYS A 40 16.42 -10.27 -7.46
C LYS A 40 15.76 -8.96 -7.14
N ALA A 41 16.19 -7.92 -7.85
CA ALA A 41 15.59 -6.64 -7.84
C ALA A 41 14.12 -6.92 -8.12
N ALA A 42 13.31 -6.90 -7.05
CA ALA A 42 11.88 -6.80 -7.20
C ALA A 42 11.70 -5.62 -8.16
N PRO A 43 11.00 -5.82 -9.29
CA PRO A 43 11.01 -4.84 -10.37
C PRO A 43 10.76 -3.46 -9.78
N ALA A 44 11.79 -2.63 -9.84
CA ALA A 44 11.68 -1.23 -9.50
C ALA A 44 10.61 -0.66 -10.44
N GLY A 45 9.48 -0.19 -9.89
CA GLY A 45 8.53 0.57 -10.70
C GLY A 45 7.05 0.33 -10.48
N SER A 46 6.61 -0.24 -9.36
CA SER A 46 5.19 -0.16 -8.98
C SER A 46 5.12 0.33 -7.54
N SER A 47 4.61 1.55 -7.34
CA SER A 47 4.31 2.10 -6.02
C SER A 47 3.36 1.14 -5.30
N GLY A 48 3.49 0.96 -3.98
CA GLY A 48 2.66 0.02 -3.20
C GLY A 48 1.14 0.14 -3.50
N ALA A 49 0.68 1.33 -3.90
CA ALA A 49 -0.68 1.58 -4.36
C ALA A 49 -1.04 0.86 -5.68
N GLN A 50 -0.14 0.83 -6.66
CA GLN A 50 -0.35 0.13 -7.93
C GLN A 50 -0.44 -1.40 -7.75
N GLN A 51 0.36 -2.02 -6.87
CA GLN A 51 0.15 -3.45 -6.55
C GLN A 51 -1.19 -3.67 -5.85
N LYS A 52 -1.60 -2.80 -4.93
CA LYS A 52 -2.91 -2.88 -4.27
C LYS A 52 -4.06 -2.79 -5.27
N ILE A 53 -4.02 -1.83 -6.19
CA ILE A 53 -5.01 -1.68 -7.26
C ILE A 53 -5.06 -2.94 -8.13
N ALA A 54 -3.90 -3.49 -8.54
CA ALA A 54 -3.86 -4.71 -9.34
C ALA A 54 -4.47 -5.93 -8.60
N ALA A 55 -4.20 -6.06 -7.30
CA ALA A 55 -4.80 -7.11 -6.48
C ALA A 55 -6.32 -6.96 -6.38
N ILE A 56 -6.82 -5.73 -6.13
CA ILE A 56 -8.25 -5.44 -6.07
C ILE A 56 -8.92 -5.72 -7.44
N GLN A 57 -8.29 -5.33 -8.54
CA GLN A 57 -8.79 -5.64 -9.89
C GLN A 57 -8.88 -7.15 -10.14
N HIS A 58 -7.93 -7.93 -9.64
CA HIS A 58 -8.01 -9.38 -9.70
C HIS A 58 -9.20 -9.92 -8.88
N GLN A 59 -9.43 -9.41 -7.67
CA GLN A 59 -10.59 -9.78 -6.86
C GLN A 59 -11.92 -9.46 -7.56
N ILE A 60 -12.02 -8.28 -8.18
CA ILE A 60 -13.20 -7.91 -8.98
C ILE A 60 -13.43 -8.94 -10.09
N LYS A 61 -12.39 -9.32 -10.86
CA LYS A 61 -12.53 -10.34 -11.92
C LYS A 61 -13.05 -11.68 -11.38
N GLN A 62 -12.54 -12.13 -10.23
CA GLN A 62 -12.99 -13.38 -9.61
C GLN A 62 -14.44 -13.30 -9.13
N LEU A 63 -14.83 -12.18 -8.51
CA LEU A 63 -16.21 -11.96 -8.07
C LEU A 63 -17.18 -11.85 -9.25
N THR A 64 -16.78 -11.18 -10.33
CA THR A 64 -17.58 -11.12 -11.57
C THR A 64 -17.75 -12.49 -12.20
N LYS A 65 -16.72 -13.34 -12.17
CA LYS A 65 -16.85 -14.74 -12.62
C LYS A 65 -17.87 -15.50 -11.78
N LYS A 66 -17.78 -15.41 -10.45
CA LYS A 66 -18.75 -16.03 -9.53
C LYS A 66 -20.18 -15.52 -9.78
N LEU A 67 -20.34 -14.24 -10.08
CA LEU A 67 -21.64 -13.66 -10.42
C LEU A 67 -22.25 -14.33 -11.67
N LYS A 68 -21.42 -14.56 -12.69
CA LYS A 68 -21.84 -15.25 -13.91
C LYS A 68 -22.22 -16.71 -13.63
N GLU A 69 -21.40 -17.44 -12.88
CA GLU A 69 -21.67 -18.82 -12.45
C GLU A 69 -22.99 -18.90 -11.66
N LEU A 70 -23.25 -17.96 -10.75
CA LEU A 70 -24.53 -17.87 -10.04
C LEU A 70 -25.72 -17.55 -10.95
N GLY A 71 -25.52 -16.78 -12.02
CA GLY A 71 -26.54 -16.54 -13.04
C GLY A 71 -26.91 -17.79 -13.83
N GLU A 72 -25.90 -18.62 -14.14
CA GLU A 72 -26.09 -19.94 -14.75
C GLU A 72 -26.85 -20.88 -13.78
N SER A 73 -26.44 -20.93 -12.51
CA SER A 73 -27.12 -21.72 -11.47
C SER A 73 -28.58 -21.27 -11.23
N ALA A 74 -28.86 -19.96 -11.32
CA ALA A 74 -30.23 -19.44 -11.21
C ALA A 74 -31.14 -19.96 -12.32
N SER A 75 -30.57 -20.26 -13.49
CA SER A 75 -31.34 -20.77 -14.64
C SER A 75 -31.69 -22.25 -14.47
N THR A 76 -30.82 -23.03 -13.80
CA THR A 76 -31.02 -24.46 -13.53
C THR A 76 -31.70 -24.77 -12.19
N ALA A 77 -31.91 -23.77 -11.34
CA ALA A 77 -32.51 -23.93 -10.02
C ALA A 77 -33.91 -24.57 -10.10
N GLN A 78 -34.15 -25.58 -9.27
CA GLN A 78 -35.37 -26.38 -9.31
C GLN A 78 -36.48 -25.87 -8.38
N SER A 79 -36.14 -24.94 -7.47
CA SER A 79 -37.08 -24.36 -6.51
C SER A 79 -37.00 -22.84 -6.47
N GLU A 80 -38.10 -22.21 -6.07
CA GLU A 80 -38.18 -20.77 -5.86
C GLU A 80 -37.26 -20.29 -4.72
N ASP A 81 -37.11 -21.09 -3.67
CA ASP A 81 -36.25 -20.75 -2.53
C ASP A 81 -34.77 -20.76 -2.93
N GLU A 82 -34.36 -21.72 -3.76
CA GLU A 82 -33.01 -21.75 -4.34
C GLU A 82 -32.77 -20.53 -5.25
N ARG A 83 -33.73 -20.18 -6.12
CA ARG A 83 -33.65 -18.96 -6.95
C ARG A 83 -33.50 -17.70 -6.10
N LYS A 84 -34.24 -17.59 -5.00
CA LYS A 84 -34.14 -16.45 -4.07
C LYS A 84 -32.77 -16.38 -3.41
N LEU A 85 -32.25 -17.51 -2.91
CA LEU A 85 -30.93 -17.57 -2.28
C LEU A 85 -29.81 -17.18 -3.26
N ILE A 86 -29.88 -17.69 -4.49
CA ILE A 86 -28.94 -17.35 -5.56
C ILE A 86 -29.01 -15.85 -5.87
N LYS A 87 -30.22 -15.28 -5.99
CA LYS A 87 -30.40 -13.84 -6.22
C LYS A 87 -29.82 -12.99 -5.10
N GLN A 88 -30.01 -13.41 -3.83
CA GLN A 88 -29.42 -12.73 -2.68
C GLN A 88 -27.88 -12.76 -2.72
N GLN A 89 -27.28 -13.90 -3.06
CA GLN A 89 -25.84 -14.01 -3.24
C GLN A 89 -25.33 -13.10 -4.38
N GLN A 90 -26.04 -13.04 -5.50
CA GLN A 90 -25.69 -12.13 -6.59
C GLN A 90 -25.70 -10.66 -6.13
N GLN A 91 -26.72 -10.23 -5.37
CA GLN A 91 -26.77 -8.86 -4.84
C GLN A 91 -25.61 -8.57 -3.87
N MET A 92 -25.28 -9.51 -2.99
CA MET A 92 -24.15 -9.37 -2.07
C MET A 92 -22.82 -9.24 -2.82
N ILE A 93 -22.60 -10.05 -3.86
CA ILE A 93 -21.39 -9.99 -4.68
C ILE A 93 -21.32 -8.67 -5.46
N GLN A 94 -22.44 -8.19 -6.02
CA GLN A 94 -22.47 -6.89 -6.69
C GLN A 94 -22.10 -5.75 -5.73
N ALA A 95 -22.61 -5.77 -4.50
CA ALA A 95 -22.25 -4.78 -3.48
C ALA A 95 -20.75 -4.84 -3.15
N GLN A 96 -20.17 -6.04 -3.01
CA GLN A 96 -18.73 -6.21 -2.80
C GLN A 96 -17.91 -5.66 -3.97
N ILE A 97 -18.31 -5.94 -5.22
CA ILE A 97 -17.65 -5.39 -6.41
C ILE A 97 -17.68 -3.85 -6.39
N GLN A 98 -18.81 -3.24 -6.07
CA GLN A 98 -18.91 -1.78 -5.96
C GLN A 98 -17.98 -1.21 -4.89
N ALA A 99 -17.90 -1.84 -3.72
CA ALA A 99 -16.98 -1.43 -2.66
C ALA A 99 -15.50 -1.51 -3.11
N LEU A 100 -15.13 -2.56 -3.84
CA LEU A 100 -13.79 -2.70 -4.41
C LEU A 100 -13.47 -1.61 -5.44
N TYR A 101 -14.44 -1.23 -6.28
CA TYR A 101 -14.27 -0.09 -7.20
C TYR A 101 -14.08 1.24 -6.46
N ALA A 102 -14.84 1.45 -5.37
CA ALA A 102 -14.68 2.63 -4.53
C ALA A 102 -13.28 2.68 -3.88
N GLU A 103 -12.76 1.54 -3.42
CA GLU A 103 -11.41 1.47 -2.85
C GLU A 103 -10.33 1.78 -3.90
N ILE A 104 -10.48 1.28 -5.13
CA ILE A 104 -9.57 1.65 -6.24
C ILE A 104 -9.58 3.16 -6.43
N ALA A 105 -10.75 3.79 -6.48
CA ALA A 105 -10.88 5.23 -6.68
C ALA A 105 -10.23 6.01 -5.51
N ARG A 106 -10.42 5.55 -4.27
CA ARG A 106 -9.79 6.14 -3.08
C ARG A 106 -8.27 6.08 -3.16
N ILE A 107 -7.70 4.93 -3.51
CA ILE A 107 -6.25 4.76 -3.65
C ILE A 107 -5.71 5.68 -4.76
N GLN A 108 -6.38 5.75 -5.91
CA GLN A 108 -5.93 6.61 -7.01
C GLN A 108 -5.95 8.10 -6.62
N LYS A 109 -6.96 8.54 -5.87
CA LYS A 109 -7.04 9.91 -5.35
C LYS A 109 -5.90 10.20 -4.38
N GLU A 110 -5.64 9.31 -3.42
CA GLU A 110 -4.55 9.44 -2.45
C GLU A 110 -3.17 9.53 -3.15
N GLU A 111 -2.95 8.72 -4.18
CA GLU A 111 -1.70 8.75 -4.96
C GLU A 111 -1.55 10.05 -5.77
N ALA A 112 -2.63 10.61 -6.30
CA ALA A 112 -2.60 11.90 -6.98
C ALA A 112 -2.30 13.05 -6.01
N GLU A 113 -2.91 13.05 -4.82
CA GLU A 113 -2.67 14.05 -3.78
C GLU A 113 -1.22 14.02 -3.28
N LYS A 114 -0.66 12.82 -3.02
CA LYS A 114 0.76 12.68 -2.64
C LYS A 114 1.70 13.26 -3.68
N LYS A 115 1.47 12.95 -4.96
CA LYS A 115 2.28 13.50 -6.06
C LYS A 115 2.18 15.01 -6.17
N ALA A 116 1.01 15.59 -5.92
CA ALA A 116 0.84 17.04 -5.89
C ALA A 116 1.62 17.68 -4.73
N MET A 117 1.53 17.11 -3.52
CA MET A 117 2.27 17.59 -2.34
C MET A 117 3.80 17.46 -2.51
N GLU A 118 4.27 16.37 -3.12
CA GLU A 118 5.71 16.19 -3.42
C GLU A 118 6.21 17.19 -4.46
N ALA A 119 5.39 17.53 -5.46
CA ALA A 119 5.73 18.54 -6.45
C ALA A 119 5.78 19.95 -5.84
N GLU A 120 4.79 20.31 -5.01
CA GLU A 120 4.70 21.61 -4.33
C GLU A 120 5.84 21.82 -3.31
N SER A 121 6.26 20.75 -2.63
CA SER A 121 7.41 20.75 -1.72
C SER A 121 8.75 20.98 -2.45
N LYS A 122 8.86 20.55 -3.72
CA LYS A 122 10.06 20.77 -4.55
C LYS A 122 10.12 22.16 -5.18
N THR A 123 8.99 22.84 -5.35
CA THR A 123 8.94 24.21 -5.89
C THR A 123 9.29 25.27 -4.84
N THR A 124 8.92 25.05 -3.58
CA THR A 124 9.20 26.02 -2.49
C THR A 124 10.69 26.11 -2.12
N SER A 125 11.45 25.02 -2.26
CA SER A 125 12.90 25.01 -1.96
C SER A 125 13.78 25.67 -3.03
N GLN A 126 13.24 26.03 -4.21
CA GLN A 126 14.00 26.72 -5.26
C GLN A 126 13.76 28.23 -5.31
N GLN A 127 12.75 28.76 -4.60
CA GLN A 127 12.41 30.18 -4.65
C GLN A 127 13.18 31.06 -3.65
N THR A 128 13.91 30.49 -2.68
CA THR A 128 14.67 31.23 -1.65
C THR A 128 16.18 31.27 -1.87
N ALA A 129 16.71 30.78 -3.00
CA ALA A 129 18.16 30.75 -3.25
C ALA A 129 18.65 31.54 -4.49
N ASN A 130 17.79 32.31 -5.17
CA ASN A 130 18.19 33.14 -6.33
C ASN A 130 17.55 34.55 -6.28
N LYS A 131 17.72 35.26 -5.16
CA LYS A 131 17.36 36.69 -5.08
C LYS A 131 18.39 37.55 -4.36
N ASP A 132 19.66 37.14 -4.33
CA ASP A 132 20.72 37.92 -3.67
C ASP A 132 22.08 37.91 -4.38
N GLN A 133 22.11 37.81 -5.72
CA GLN A 133 23.33 38.13 -6.46
C GLN A 133 23.08 38.98 -7.70
N LYS A 134 23.73 40.14 -7.68
CA LYS A 134 24.07 41.06 -8.78
C LYS A 134 23.01 42.05 -9.25
N GLY A 135 22.70 43.00 -8.37
CA GLY A 135 22.44 44.39 -8.76
C GLY A 135 23.66 45.27 -8.45
N GLY A 136 24.81 44.98 -9.07
CA GLY A 136 25.98 45.85 -9.02
C GLY A 136 25.71 47.07 -9.89
N VAL A 137 25.40 48.21 -9.27
CA VAL A 137 25.37 49.51 -9.95
C VAL A 137 26.80 50.04 -9.95
N ASP A 138 27.50 49.93 -11.07
CA ASP A 138 28.74 50.66 -11.31
C ASP A 138 28.39 52.17 -11.42
N ILE A 139 28.62 52.91 -10.34
CA ILE A 139 28.60 54.39 -10.36
C ILE A 139 30.03 54.84 -10.62
N TYR A 140 30.31 55.32 -11.84
CA TYR A 140 31.52 56.09 -12.16
C TYR A 140 31.30 57.55 -11.72
N VAL A 141 32.18 58.06 -10.85
CA VAL A 141 32.37 59.48 -10.54
C VAL A 141 33.79 59.90 -10.84
#